data_AF-A0A3R0X699-F1
#
_entry.id   AF-A0A3R0X699-F1
#
_cell.length_a   1.000
_cell.length_b   1.000
_cell.length_c   1.000
_cell.angle_alpha   90.00
_cell.angle_beta   90.00
_cell.angle_gamma   90.00
#
_symmetry.space_group_name_H-M   'P 1'
#
loop_
_entity.id
_entity.type
_entity.pdbx_description
1 polymer ?
#
loop_
_entity_poly.entity_id
_entity_poly.type
_entity_poly.pdbx_seq_one_letter_code
_entity_poly.pdbx_strand_id
1 'polypeptide(L)' 'YDKDALVQLVETGGAHPLSRGPITESMIMRKDECHFDTKREAFCCK' A
#
# COMPACT_ATOMS: atom_id res chain seq x y z
N TYR A 1 6.13 -1.59 -0.69
CA TYR A 1 6.77 -0.26 -0.74
C TYR A 1 7.91 -0.24 0.27
N ASP A 2 8.96 0.52 -0.01
CA ASP A 2 9.96 0.86 1.00
C ASP A 2 9.32 1.78 2.07
N LYS A 3 9.73 1.64 3.32
CA LYS A 3 9.13 2.39 4.44
C LYS A 3 9.36 3.89 4.29
N ASP A 4 10.60 4.31 4.02
CA ASP A 4 10.97 5.73 4.00
C ASP A 4 10.39 6.40 2.75
N ALA A 5 10.34 5.68 1.63
CA ALA A 5 9.66 6.16 0.42
C ALA A 5 8.16 6.39 0.65
N LEU A 6 7.48 5.51 1.40
CA LEU A 6 6.05 5.69 1.71
C LEU A 6 5.82 6.86 2.67
N VAL A 7 6.67 7.00 3.70
CA VAL A 7 6.61 8.12 4.65
C VAL A 7 6.79 9.44 3.90
N GLN A 8 7.81 9.57 3.07
CA GLN A 8 8.03 10.77 2.25
C GLN A 8 6.83 11.08 1.36
N LEU A 9 6.21 10.07 0.75
CA LEU A 9 5.05 10.26 -0.12
C LEU A 9 3.83 10.77 0.65
N VAL A 10 3.61 10.29 1.87
CA VAL A 10 2.52 10.76 2.75
C VAL A 10 2.80 12.18 3.25
N GLU A 11 4.01 12.45 3.75
CA GLU A 11 4.39 13.77 4.31
C GLU A 11 4.35 14.89 3.27
N THR A 12 4.68 14.59 2.01
CA THR A 12 4.61 15.54 0.90
C THR A 12 3.21 15.71 0.31
N GLY A 13 2.20 14.99 0.83
CA GLY A 13 0.85 15.00 0.29
C GLY A 13 0.77 14.41 -1.12
N GLY A 14 1.69 13.51 -1.46
CA GLY A 14 1.77 12.88 -2.77
C GLY A 14 0.59 11.96 -3.06
N ALA A 15 0.20 11.89 -4.33
CA ALA A 15 -0.84 10.98 -4.78
C ALA A 15 -0.34 9.53 -4.82
N HIS A 16 -1.24 8.58 -4.57
CA HIS A 16 -0.95 7.16 -4.65
C HIS A 16 -0.42 6.80 -6.06
N PRO A 17 0.72 6.10 -6.21
CA PRO A 17 1.41 5.98 -7.50
C PRO A 17 0.60 5.26 -8.59
N LEU A 18 -0.26 4.31 -8.20
CA LEU A 18 -1.11 3.56 -9.13
C LEU A 18 -2.47 4.24 -9.38
N SER A 19 -3.30 4.43 -8.35
CA SER A 19 -4.65 4.99 -8.48
C SER A 19 -4.68 6.51 -8.68
N ARG A 20 -3.59 7.22 -8.39
CA ARG A 20 -3.48 8.70 -8.39
C ARG A 20 -4.43 9.40 -7.41
N GLY A 21 -5.10 8.66 -6.52
CA GLY A 21 -5.92 9.20 -5.44
C GLY A 21 -5.10 9.59 -4.20
N PRO A 22 -5.73 10.21 -3.18
CA PRO A 22 -5.07 10.46 -1.90
C PRO A 22 -4.70 9.14 -1.22
N ILE A 23 -3.56 9.13 -0.53
CA ILE A 23 -3.17 7.99 0.31
C ILE A 23 -3.96 8.09 1.62
N THR A 24 -4.69 7.03 1.93
CA THR A 24 -5.53 6.94 3.14
C THR A 24 -5.09 5.78 4.01
N GLU A 25 -5.42 5.82 5.31
CA GLU A 25 -5.10 4.74 6.25
C GLU A 25 -5.67 3.38 5.82
N SER A 26 -6.83 3.37 5.15
CA SER A 26 -7.44 2.15 4.58
C SER A 26 -6.60 1.47 3.49
N MET A 27 -5.61 2.15 2.92
CA MET A 27 -4.66 1.56 1.96
C MET A 27 -3.44 0.92 2.64
N ILE A 28 -3.22 1.21 3.93
CA ILE A 28 -2.08 0.72 4.71
C ILE A 28 -2.54 -0.47 5.55
N MET A 29 -1.89 -1.62 5.38
CA MET A 29 -2.34 -2.87 5.97
C MET A 29 -1.19 -3.54 6.72
N ARG A 30 -1.51 -4.22 7.84
CA ARG A 30 -0.50 -4.95 8.60
C ARG A 30 -0.07 -6.22 7.87
N LYS A 31 1.12 -6.73 8.22
CA LYS A 31 1.66 -7.97 7.64
C LYS A 31 0.76 -9.19 7.89
N ASP A 32 0.07 -9.23 9.01
CA ASP A 32 -0.86 -10.30 9.37
C ASP A 32 -2.25 -10.15 8.74
N GLU A 33 -2.54 -9.06 8.06
CA GLU A 33 -3.82 -8.79 7.38
C GLU A 33 -3.75 -9.05 5.87
N CYS A 34 -2.56 -9.37 5.33
CA CYS A 34 -2.36 -9.72 3.94
C CYS A 34 -1.75 -11.11 3.77
N HIS A 35 -1.90 -11.69 2.59
CA HIS A 35 -1.31 -12.98 2.24
C HIS A 35 -0.97 -13.02 0.75
N PHE A 36 -0.03 -13.89 0.37
CA PHE A 36 0.27 -14.13 -1.05
C PHE A 36 -0.74 -15.15 -1.62
N ASP A 37 -1.52 -14.74 -2.60
CA ASP A 37 -2.43 -15.61 -3.35
C ASP A 37 -1.70 -16.13 -4.58
N THR A 38 -1.43 -17.45 -4.60
CA THR A 38 -0.71 -18.10 -5.71
C THR A 38 -1.51 -18.16 -7.01
N LYS A 39 -2.85 -18.09 -6.96
CA LYS A 39 -3.68 -18.07 -8.18
C LYS A 39 -3.66 -16.70 -8.85
N ARG A 40 -3.55 -15.64 -8.05
CA ARG A 40 -3.51 -14.25 -8.52
C ARG A 40 -2.09 -13.71 -8.69
N GLU A 41 -1.10 -14.48 -8.23
CA GLU A 41 0.33 -14.11 -8.19
C GLU A 41 0.56 -12.75 -7.53
N ALA A 42 -0.21 -12.44 -6.49
CA ALA A 42 -0.23 -11.13 -5.86
C ALA A 42 -0.52 -11.22 -4.35
N PHE A 43 -0.08 -10.20 -3.61
CA PHE A 43 -0.51 -10.03 -2.22
C PHE A 43 -1.95 -9.49 -2.19
N CYS A 44 -2.83 -10.23 -1.53
CA CYS A 44 -4.23 -9.86 -1.34
C CYS A 44 -4.49 -9.54 0.14
N CYS A 45 -5.44 -8.65 0.38
CA CYS A 45 -6.07 -8.53 1.69
C CYS A 45 -6.72 -9.88 2.04
N LYS A 46 -6.71 -10.24 3.32
CA LYS A 46 -7.49 -11.37 3.82
C LYS A 46 -9.00 -11.18 3.60
#